data_AF-A0A4R7NFL5-F1
#
_entry.id   AF-A0A4R7NFL5-F1
#
_cell.length_a   1.000
_cell.length_b   1.000
_cell.length_c   1.000
_cell.angle_alpha   90.00
_cell.angle_beta   90.00
_cell.angle_gamma   90.00
#
_symmetry.space_group_name_H-M   'P 1'
#
loop_
_entity.id
_entity.type
_entity.pdbx_description
1 polymer ?
#
loop_
_entity_poly.entity_id
_entity_poly.type
_entity_poly.pdbx_seq_one_letter_code
_entity_poly.pdbx_strand_id
1 'polypeptide(L)'
;MKGVSFMVFVAPIIVLFIAIVWIGVAIVGKNFNAKDLVFSYTALAAAFVMFSLNLGFSLKNEESTHVVQPHLILTQNCVDVYSELKTKSDFVVFNRKKLSSSLNLKEASDKAGLPQFFDDESAIFNKKLVEFLRVSVVGHLLSEYSDWNPDVKTFRGKKQVQFNNSEEGAGQNSYYSFPQLENALSIEVEDFDISKVVGITNGLTLPPNTVISSSGENLIFENPHARIEIDFEVEDGMIFAVPSYTGSTLRLDQRDPSQVVVNIQSNIRVLVSQKKQRSGSPERPKYEAWASQIVDTIRAGFSPEIAQNA
;
A
#
# COMPACT_ATOMS: atom_id res chain seq x y z
N MET A 1 20.74 7.85 10.71
CA MET A 1 21.76 6.86 10.28
C MET A 1 21.52 6.53 8.82
N LYS A 2 22.49 6.80 7.93
CA LYS A 2 22.39 6.54 6.48
C LYS A 2 22.13 5.05 6.25
N GLY A 3 21.21 4.74 5.33
CA GLY A 3 20.81 3.38 4.99
C GLY A 3 22.04 2.50 4.78
N VAL A 4 22.09 1.39 5.53
CA VAL A 4 23.10 0.35 5.29
C VAL A 4 22.76 -0.21 3.92
N SER A 5 23.48 0.26 2.91
CA SER A 5 23.35 -0.18 1.53
C SER A 5 23.53 -1.69 1.49
N PHE A 6 22.69 -2.38 0.71
CA PHE A 6 22.78 -3.82 0.42
C PHE A 6 24.24 -4.27 0.15
N MET A 7 25.06 -3.39 -0.45
CA MET A 7 26.48 -3.60 -0.69
C MET A 7 27.32 -3.85 0.57
N VAL A 8 27.03 -3.18 1.69
CA VAL A 8 27.77 -3.34 2.96
C VAL A 8 27.55 -4.72 3.56
N PHE A 9 26.39 -5.33 3.32
CA PHE A 9 26.05 -6.66 3.81
C PHE A 9 26.60 -7.78 2.91
N VAL A 10 26.65 -7.54 1.59
CA VAL A 10 27.12 -8.53 0.60
C VAL A 10 28.65 -8.54 0.47
N ALA A 11 29.32 -7.41 0.67
CA ALA A 11 30.78 -7.32 0.54
C ALA A 11 31.56 -8.32 1.44
N PRO A 12 31.23 -8.51 2.73
CA PRO A 12 31.89 -9.52 3.57
C PRO A 12 31.74 -10.94 3.04
N ILE A 13 30.57 -11.30 2.50
CA ILE A 13 30.29 -12.63 1.93
C ILE A 13 31.13 -12.85 0.68
N ILE A 14 31.24 -11.83 -0.19
CA ILE A 14 32.10 -11.89 -1.39
C ILE A 14 33.57 -12.06 -0.99
N VAL A 15 34.06 -11.30 0.00
CA VAL A 15 35.44 -11.42 0.48
C VAL A 15 35.71 -12.83 1.04
N LEU A 16 34.77 -13.38 1.83
CA LEU A 16 34.85 -14.75 2.33
C LEU A 16 34.89 -15.79 1.21
N PHE A 17 34.05 -15.61 0.18
CA PHE A 17 34.05 -16.49 -0.99
C PHE A 17 35.40 -16.46 -1.72
N ILE A 18 35.95 -15.26 -1.97
CA ILE A 18 37.27 -15.10 -2.60
C ILE A 18 38.36 -15.77 -1.77
N ALA A 19 38.33 -15.62 -0.44
CA ALA A 19 39.30 -16.26 0.44
C ALA A 19 39.22 -17.81 0.36
N ILE A 20 38.01 -18.38 0.34
CA ILE A 20 37.80 -19.82 0.20
C ILE A 20 38.30 -20.33 -1.16
N VAL A 21 38.02 -19.60 -2.25
CA VAL A 21 38.54 -19.95 -3.58
C VAL A 21 40.07 -19.88 -3.61
N TRP A 22 40.66 -18.84 -3.02
CA TRP A 22 42.10 -18.68 -2.95
C TRP A 22 42.78 -19.80 -2.15
N ILE A 23 42.23 -20.19 -1.00
CA ILE A 23 42.71 -21.34 -0.21
C ILE A 23 42.66 -22.62 -1.06
N GLY A 24 41.57 -22.82 -1.80
CA GLY A 24 41.39 -23.95 -2.71
C GLY A 24 42.50 -24.03 -3.77
N VAL A 25 42.80 -22.92 -4.44
CA VAL A 25 43.79 -22.89 -5.52
C VAL A 25 45.23 -22.91 -4.99
N ALA A 26 45.53 -22.07 -4.00
CA ALA A 26 46.91 -21.82 -3.56
C ALA A 26 47.42 -22.90 -2.60
N ILE A 27 46.56 -23.49 -1.78
CA ILE A 27 46.94 -24.46 -0.75
C ILE A 27 46.50 -25.86 -1.15
N VAL A 28 45.21 -26.08 -1.39
CA VAL A 28 44.67 -27.43 -1.65
C VAL A 28 45.11 -27.97 -3.00
N GLY A 29 45.03 -27.17 -4.05
CA GLY A 29 45.46 -27.57 -5.40
C GLY A 29 46.92 -27.98 -5.49
N LYS A 30 47.80 -27.34 -4.70
CA LYS A 30 49.23 -27.70 -4.62
C LYS A 30 49.52 -28.90 -3.73
N ASN A 31 48.59 -29.26 -2.83
CA ASN A 31 48.75 -30.32 -1.83
C ASN A 31 47.65 -31.39 -1.93
N PHE A 32 47.13 -31.65 -3.13
CA PHE A 32 45.97 -32.51 -3.34
C PHE A 32 46.13 -33.95 -2.82
N ASN A 33 47.37 -34.44 -2.72
CA ASN A 33 47.67 -35.76 -2.17
C ASN A 33 47.53 -35.82 -0.64
N ALA A 34 47.47 -34.69 0.05
CA ALA A 34 47.21 -34.61 1.49
C ALA A 34 45.70 -34.72 1.75
N LYS A 35 45.22 -35.96 1.89
CA LYS A 35 43.77 -36.28 2.04
C LYS A 35 43.08 -35.50 3.16
N ASP A 36 43.73 -35.32 4.32
CA ASP A 36 43.17 -34.60 5.46
C ASP A 36 42.92 -33.11 5.16
N LEU A 37 43.79 -32.52 4.33
CA LEU A 37 43.72 -31.12 3.91
C LEU A 37 42.60 -30.93 2.88
N VAL A 38 42.46 -31.85 1.93
CA VAL A 38 41.35 -31.88 0.97
C VAL A 38 40.01 -32.05 1.70
N PHE A 39 39.94 -32.97 2.67
CA PHE A 39 38.72 -33.20 3.45
C PHE A 39 38.30 -31.96 4.25
N SER A 40 39.25 -31.35 4.97
CA SER A 40 38.99 -30.14 5.77
C SER A 40 38.52 -28.96 4.90
N TYR A 41 39.12 -28.79 3.72
CA TYR A 41 38.68 -27.77 2.76
C TYR A 41 37.27 -28.02 2.22
N THR A 42 36.96 -29.28 1.89
CA THR A 42 35.64 -29.65 1.39
C THR A 42 34.57 -29.38 2.44
N ALA A 43 34.86 -29.66 3.72
CA ALA A 43 33.98 -29.32 4.84
C ALA A 43 33.79 -27.79 5.00
N LEU A 44 34.87 -27.01 4.89
CA LEU A 44 34.79 -25.54 4.92
C LEU A 44 33.93 -24.99 3.77
N ALA A 45 34.13 -25.47 2.55
CA ALA A 45 33.35 -25.07 1.39
C ALA A 45 31.86 -25.42 1.56
N ALA A 46 31.57 -26.64 2.02
CA ALA A 46 30.19 -27.06 2.31
C ALA A 46 29.53 -26.21 3.40
N ALA A 47 30.25 -25.88 4.47
CA ALA A 47 29.77 -25.02 5.55
C ALA A 47 29.47 -23.60 5.05
N PHE A 48 30.31 -23.04 4.18
CA PHE A 48 30.09 -21.72 3.59
C PHE A 48 28.87 -21.70 2.66
N VAL A 49 28.69 -22.73 1.83
CA VAL A 49 27.51 -22.88 0.96
C VAL A 49 26.25 -22.97 1.82
N MET A 50 26.25 -23.81 2.84
CA MET A 50 25.12 -23.96 3.76
C MET A 50 24.82 -22.65 4.51
N PHE A 51 25.84 -21.93 4.97
CA PHE A 51 25.69 -20.63 5.60
C PHE A 51 25.09 -19.58 4.65
N SER A 52 25.59 -19.51 3.41
CA SER A 52 25.13 -18.55 2.41
C SER A 52 23.68 -18.80 2.00
N LEU A 53 23.32 -20.07 1.80
CA LEU A 53 21.94 -20.48 1.54
C LEU A 53 21.04 -20.14 2.73
N ASN A 54 21.46 -20.50 3.95
CA ASN A 54 20.71 -20.17 5.16
C ASN A 54 20.53 -18.66 5.32
N LEU A 55 21.54 -17.85 5.01
CA LEU A 55 21.45 -16.40 5.07
C LEU A 55 20.45 -15.86 4.03
N GLY A 56 20.51 -16.36 2.79
CA GLY A 56 19.58 -15.98 1.73
C GLY A 56 18.12 -16.32 2.08
N PHE A 57 17.86 -17.54 2.56
CA PHE A 57 16.52 -17.94 2.98
C PHE A 57 16.07 -17.25 4.27
N SER A 58 16.97 -17.05 5.23
CA SER A 58 16.65 -16.43 6.52
C SER A 58 16.48 -14.92 6.45
N LEU A 59 16.93 -14.26 5.38
CA LEU A 59 16.74 -12.83 5.18
C LEU A 59 15.62 -12.48 4.19
N LYS A 60 14.91 -13.49 3.64
CA LYS A 60 13.73 -13.25 2.83
C LYS A 60 12.70 -12.47 3.66
N ASN A 61 12.16 -11.41 3.08
CA ASN A 61 11.15 -10.58 3.74
C ASN A 61 9.92 -11.44 4.09
N GLU A 62 9.26 -11.06 5.17
CA GLU A 62 7.98 -11.64 5.56
C GLU A 62 6.89 -10.82 4.87
N GLU A 63 6.11 -11.47 4.01
CA GLU A 63 5.10 -10.82 3.18
C GLU A 63 3.70 -11.22 3.64
N SER A 64 2.81 -10.23 3.77
CA SER A 64 1.38 -10.44 3.96
C SER A 64 0.59 -9.63 2.95
N THR A 65 -0.42 -10.26 2.34
CA THR A 65 -1.31 -9.61 1.38
C THR A 65 -2.69 -9.49 1.98
N HIS A 66 -3.24 -8.28 1.94
CA HIS A 66 -4.60 -7.98 2.39
C HIS A 66 -5.40 -7.45 1.22
N VAL A 67 -6.59 -8.00 0.99
CA VAL A 67 -7.47 -7.57 -0.11
C VAL A 67 -8.72 -6.94 0.49
N VAL A 68 -9.04 -5.74 0.04
CA VAL A 68 -10.33 -5.08 0.27
C VAL A 68 -11.06 -5.08 -1.07
N GLN A 69 -12.32 -5.50 -1.10
CA GLN A 69 -13.11 -5.63 -2.32
C GLN A 69 -14.21 -4.57 -2.36
N PRO A 70 -13.88 -3.30 -2.69
CA PRO A 70 -14.90 -2.28 -2.84
C PRO A 70 -15.78 -2.52 -4.07
N HIS A 71 -17.02 -2.06 -3.96
CA HIS A 71 -17.94 -1.93 -5.08
C HIS A 71 -17.98 -0.46 -5.52
N LEU A 72 -17.70 -0.19 -6.79
CA LEU A 72 -17.87 1.14 -7.37
C LEU A 72 -19.28 1.27 -7.96
N ILE A 73 -19.94 2.36 -7.64
CA ILE A 73 -21.29 2.70 -8.08
C ILE A 73 -21.20 3.88 -9.03
N LEU A 74 -21.49 3.60 -10.29
CA LEU A 74 -21.61 4.60 -11.33
C LEU A 74 -23.07 5.03 -11.43
N THR A 75 -23.29 6.33 -11.28
CA THR A 75 -24.58 6.98 -11.45
C THR A 75 -24.44 8.09 -12.50
N GLN A 76 -25.56 8.57 -13.06
CA GLN A 76 -25.59 9.69 -14.02
C GLN A 76 -24.79 10.94 -13.59
N ASN A 77 -24.52 11.11 -12.29
CA ASN A 77 -23.88 12.30 -11.75
C ASN A 77 -22.42 12.09 -11.30
N CYS A 78 -22.04 10.87 -10.90
CA CYS A 78 -20.70 10.57 -10.38
C CYS A 78 -20.47 9.06 -10.19
N VAL A 79 -19.20 8.70 -10.08
CA VAL A 79 -18.71 7.45 -9.47
C VAL A 79 -18.63 7.65 -7.96
N ASP A 80 -18.98 6.60 -7.21
CA ASP A 80 -18.89 6.54 -5.77
C ASP A 80 -18.42 5.15 -5.30
N VAL A 81 -17.87 5.06 -4.09
CA VAL A 81 -17.58 3.77 -3.43
C VAL A 81 -18.80 3.36 -2.62
N TYR A 82 -19.38 2.20 -2.91
CA TYR A 82 -20.47 1.65 -2.12
C TYR A 82 -19.99 1.27 -0.72
N SER A 83 -20.81 1.58 0.28
CA SER A 83 -20.65 1.03 1.62
C SER A 83 -21.97 1.09 2.38
N GLU A 84 -22.32 0.02 3.08
CA GLU A 84 -23.39 0.05 4.09
C GLU A 84 -22.90 0.62 5.43
N LEU A 85 -21.60 0.84 5.57
CA LEU A 85 -21.00 1.36 6.78
C LEU A 85 -21.25 2.86 6.93
N LYS A 86 -21.56 3.27 8.16
CA LYS A 86 -21.50 4.69 8.56
C LYS A 86 -20.07 5.25 8.55
N THR A 87 -19.06 4.38 8.47
CA THR A 87 -17.63 4.73 8.47
C THR A 87 -17.04 4.85 7.07
N LYS A 88 -17.89 4.92 6.04
CA LYS A 88 -17.46 5.23 4.68
C LYS A 88 -16.57 6.47 4.69
N SER A 89 -15.51 6.44 3.90
CA SER A 89 -14.56 7.55 3.78
C SER A 89 -15.28 8.89 3.56
N ASP A 90 -15.17 9.81 4.52
CA ASP A 90 -15.68 11.17 4.39
C ASP A 90 -15.05 11.87 3.18
N PHE A 91 -13.77 11.62 2.93
CA PHE A 91 -13.08 12.11 1.74
C PHE A 91 -13.85 11.74 0.46
N VAL A 92 -14.23 10.48 0.30
CA VAL A 92 -15.02 10.03 -0.87
C VAL A 92 -16.40 10.69 -0.88
N VAL A 93 -17.11 10.71 0.24
CA VAL A 93 -18.49 11.26 0.33
C VAL A 93 -18.54 12.72 -0.14
N PHE A 94 -17.59 13.54 0.28
CA PHE A 94 -17.58 14.97 -0.02
C PHE A 94 -16.92 15.30 -1.36
N ASN A 95 -15.99 14.48 -1.87
CA ASN A 95 -15.23 14.81 -3.09
C ASN A 95 -15.63 14.00 -4.34
N ARG A 96 -16.44 12.93 -4.21
CA ARG A 96 -16.84 12.03 -5.32
C ARG A 96 -17.28 12.74 -6.61
N LYS A 97 -18.09 13.81 -6.52
CA LYS A 97 -18.58 14.56 -7.68
C LYS A 97 -17.47 15.34 -8.40
N LYS A 98 -16.58 15.95 -7.62
CA LYS A 98 -15.45 16.70 -8.16
C LYS A 98 -14.44 15.75 -8.80
N LEU A 99 -14.05 14.69 -8.08
CA LEU A 99 -13.15 13.65 -8.60
C LEU A 99 -13.71 13.02 -9.88
N SER A 100 -15.00 12.69 -9.90
CA SER A 100 -15.65 12.16 -11.10
C SER A 100 -15.63 13.11 -12.29
N SER A 101 -15.76 14.41 -12.03
CA SER A 101 -15.69 15.44 -13.07
C SER A 101 -14.25 15.62 -13.58
N SER A 102 -13.27 15.76 -12.68
CA SER A 102 -11.86 15.96 -13.04
C SER A 102 -11.28 14.77 -13.83
N LEU A 103 -11.70 13.54 -13.50
CA LEU A 103 -11.29 12.33 -14.23
C LEU A 103 -12.12 12.09 -15.50
N ASN A 104 -13.08 12.97 -15.82
CA ASN A 104 -14.01 12.82 -16.94
C ASN A 104 -14.73 11.47 -16.93
N LEU A 105 -15.17 11.03 -15.74
CA LEU A 105 -15.92 9.77 -15.55
C LEU A 105 -17.41 9.92 -15.89
N LYS A 106 -17.93 11.15 -15.93
CA LYS A 106 -19.33 11.43 -16.29
C LYS A 106 -19.65 11.11 -17.75
N GLU A 107 -18.76 11.49 -18.68
CA GLU A 107 -18.93 11.18 -20.10
C GLU A 107 -18.90 9.67 -20.37
N ALA A 108 -18.10 8.93 -19.58
CA ALA A 108 -18.09 7.47 -19.61
C ALA A 108 -19.34 6.87 -18.95
N SER A 109 -19.91 7.50 -17.92
CA SER A 109 -21.21 7.14 -17.33
C SER A 109 -22.37 7.31 -18.31
N ASP A 110 -22.37 8.39 -19.08
CA ASP A 110 -23.42 8.69 -20.06
C ASP A 110 -23.39 7.65 -21.21
N LYS A 111 -22.21 7.13 -21.53
CA LYS A 111 -22.01 6.00 -22.47
C LYS A 111 -22.28 4.62 -21.84
N ALA A 112 -22.13 4.46 -20.52
CA ALA A 112 -22.37 3.20 -19.80
C ALA A 112 -23.85 2.74 -19.81
N GLY A 113 -24.76 3.54 -20.35
CA GLY A 113 -26.09 3.09 -20.78
C GLY A 113 -26.07 2.16 -22.02
N LEU A 114 -24.90 1.87 -22.61
CA LEU A 114 -24.75 0.97 -23.74
C LEU A 114 -23.77 -0.17 -23.41
N PRO A 115 -24.11 -1.42 -23.77
CA PRO A 115 -23.13 -2.48 -23.80
C PRO A 115 -22.15 -2.20 -24.96
N GLN A 116 -20.86 -2.42 -24.71
CA GLN A 116 -19.72 -2.33 -25.63
C GLN A 116 -19.01 -0.97 -25.65
N PHE A 117 -18.16 -0.73 -24.65
CA PHE A 117 -16.91 -0.03 -24.93
C PHE A 117 -16.09 -0.88 -25.91
N PHE A 118 -15.41 -0.26 -26.87
CA PHE A 118 -14.31 -0.94 -27.57
C PHE A 118 -13.20 -1.24 -26.56
N ASP A 119 -12.39 -2.29 -26.79
CA ASP A 119 -11.33 -2.72 -25.85
C ASP A 119 -10.45 -1.54 -25.38
N ASP A 120 -10.09 -0.64 -26.29
CA ASP A 120 -9.28 0.56 -25.99
C ASP A 120 -10.02 1.58 -25.10
N GLU A 121 -11.32 1.79 -25.31
CA GLU A 121 -12.13 2.71 -24.49
C GLU A 121 -12.38 2.13 -23.09
N SER A 122 -12.54 0.81 -22.98
CA SER A 122 -12.68 0.10 -21.70
C SER A 122 -11.39 0.21 -20.88
N ALA A 123 -10.23 0.02 -21.51
CA ALA A 123 -8.93 0.18 -20.85
C ALA A 123 -8.71 1.60 -20.31
N ILE A 124 -9.07 2.62 -21.10
CA ILE A 124 -8.99 4.03 -20.66
C ILE A 124 -9.95 4.29 -19.48
N PHE A 125 -11.16 3.74 -19.54
CA PHE A 125 -12.13 3.90 -18.46
C PHE A 125 -11.67 3.23 -17.17
N ASN A 126 -11.18 1.99 -17.23
CA ASN A 126 -10.62 1.26 -16.09
C ASN A 126 -9.45 2.01 -15.47
N LYS A 127 -8.54 2.56 -16.29
CA LYS A 127 -7.43 3.39 -15.80
C LYS A 127 -7.93 4.60 -14.99
N LYS A 128 -8.98 5.27 -15.45
CA LYS A 128 -9.60 6.39 -14.73
C LYS A 128 -10.29 5.95 -13.43
N LEU A 129 -10.90 4.76 -13.40
CA LEU A 129 -11.48 4.18 -12.19
C LEU A 129 -10.39 3.77 -11.18
N VAL A 130 -9.26 3.26 -11.64
CA VAL A 130 -8.08 3.01 -10.81
C VAL A 130 -7.57 4.31 -10.22
N GLU A 131 -7.39 5.36 -11.03
CA GLU A 131 -6.96 6.67 -10.51
C GLU A 131 -7.97 7.25 -9.51
N PHE A 132 -9.28 7.05 -9.73
CA PHE A 132 -10.31 7.42 -8.75
C PHE A 132 -10.12 6.71 -7.40
N LEU A 133 -9.90 5.40 -7.40
CA LEU A 133 -9.65 4.62 -6.18
C LEU A 133 -8.36 5.04 -5.49
N ARG A 134 -7.29 5.23 -6.28
CA ARG A 134 -5.98 5.63 -5.81
C ARG A 134 -6.01 6.97 -5.08
N VAL A 135 -6.63 7.96 -5.70
CA VAL A 135 -6.82 9.29 -5.11
C VAL A 135 -7.74 9.25 -3.90
N SER A 136 -8.77 8.41 -3.94
CA SER A 136 -9.66 8.18 -2.79
C SER A 136 -8.90 7.60 -1.60
N VAL A 137 -8.03 6.61 -1.81
CA VAL A 137 -7.21 6.00 -0.74
C VAL A 137 -6.25 7.03 -0.14
N VAL A 138 -5.56 7.81 -0.97
CA VAL A 138 -4.66 8.88 -0.50
C VAL A 138 -5.43 9.91 0.33
N GLY A 139 -6.57 10.39 -0.18
CA GLY A 139 -7.40 11.35 0.53
C GLY A 139 -7.99 10.81 1.85
N HIS A 140 -8.36 9.53 1.88
CA HIS A 140 -8.82 8.86 3.11
C HIS A 140 -7.72 8.71 4.15
N LEU A 141 -6.49 8.37 3.73
CA LEU A 141 -5.35 8.35 4.66
C LEU A 141 -5.06 9.74 5.22
N LEU A 142 -5.21 10.80 4.41
CA LEU A 142 -5.03 12.18 4.87
C LEU A 142 -6.12 12.65 5.85
N SER A 143 -7.35 12.11 5.76
CA SER A 143 -8.42 12.47 6.69
C SER A 143 -8.36 11.66 7.99
N GLU A 144 -8.19 10.34 7.90
CA GLU A 144 -8.33 9.43 9.04
C GLU A 144 -7.00 9.01 9.67
N TYR A 145 -5.89 9.14 8.95
CA TYR A 145 -4.57 8.64 9.36
C TYR A 145 -3.44 9.59 8.99
N SER A 146 -3.64 10.87 9.28
CA SER A 146 -2.73 11.96 8.95
C SER A 146 -1.39 11.92 9.71
N ASP A 147 -1.34 11.27 10.87
CA ASP A 147 -0.14 11.09 11.68
C ASP A 147 -0.07 9.65 12.20
N TRP A 148 1.03 8.97 11.90
CA TRP A 148 1.29 7.61 12.35
C TRP A 148 1.54 7.49 13.86
N ASN A 149 1.93 8.58 14.53
CA ASN A 149 2.21 8.59 15.97
C ASN A 149 1.68 9.89 16.60
N PRO A 150 0.35 10.05 16.69
CA PRO A 150 -0.26 11.27 17.19
C PRO A 150 -0.11 11.37 18.72
N ASP A 151 0.02 12.61 19.20
CA ASP A 151 0.10 12.89 20.63
C ASP A 151 -1.30 12.80 21.26
N VAL A 152 -1.54 11.75 22.05
CA VAL A 152 -2.79 11.60 22.79
C VAL A 152 -2.67 12.24 24.18
N LYS A 153 -3.27 13.41 24.36
CA LYS A 153 -3.35 14.10 25.66
C LYS A 153 -4.72 13.86 26.28
N THR A 154 -4.76 13.62 27.59
CA THR A 154 -6.04 13.53 28.31
C THR A 154 -6.35 14.90 28.90
N PHE A 155 -7.42 15.55 28.43
CA PHE A 155 -7.88 16.83 28.97
C PHE A 155 -9.30 16.68 29.51
N ARG A 156 -9.49 16.97 30.81
CA ARG A 156 -10.79 16.86 31.51
C ARG A 156 -11.50 15.50 31.31
N GLY A 157 -10.74 14.40 31.37
CA GLY A 157 -11.28 13.05 31.20
C GLY A 157 -11.65 12.67 29.77
N LYS A 158 -11.46 13.55 28.78
CA LYS A 158 -11.60 13.23 27.35
C LYS A 158 -10.20 13.06 26.74
N LYS A 159 -10.01 12.01 25.94
CA LYS A 159 -8.82 11.86 25.09
C LYS A 159 -8.90 12.88 23.97
N GLN A 160 -7.93 13.78 23.90
CA GLN A 160 -7.70 14.67 22.76
C GLN A 160 -6.49 14.13 21.99
N VAL A 161 -6.69 13.88 20.71
CA VAL A 161 -5.62 13.46 19.79
C VAL A 161 -5.12 14.72 19.10
N GLN A 162 -3.83 15.02 19.23
CA GLN A 162 -3.16 16.11 18.56
C GLN A 162 -2.27 15.51 17.46
N PHE A 163 -2.55 15.87 16.21
CA PHE A 163 -1.81 15.38 15.05
C PHE A 163 -0.67 16.35 14.69
N ASN A 164 0.49 15.80 14.33
CA ASN A 164 1.63 16.56 13.84
C ASN A 164 1.44 16.86 12.35
N ASN A 165 0.82 18.01 12.05
CA ASN A 165 0.36 18.36 10.70
C ASN A 165 1.24 19.43 10.04
N SER A 166 2.48 19.57 10.49
CA SER A 166 3.46 20.50 9.93
C SER A 166 4.85 19.88 9.94
N GLU A 167 5.71 20.36 9.05
CA GLU A 167 7.12 19.94 8.98
C GLU A 167 7.83 20.14 10.33
N GLU A 168 7.53 21.25 11.02
CA GLU A 168 8.07 21.58 12.33
C GLU A 168 7.57 20.61 13.42
N GLY A 169 6.30 20.17 13.34
CA GLY A 169 5.70 19.23 14.28
C GLY A 169 6.13 17.79 14.06
N ALA A 170 6.54 17.42 12.84
CA ALA A 170 6.94 16.06 12.51
C ALA A 170 8.26 15.63 13.18
N GLY A 171 9.14 16.57 13.54
CA GLY A 171 10.38 16.28 14.25
C GLY A 171 11.31 15.34 13.46
N GLN A 172 11.45 14.08 13.93
CA GLN A 172 12.26 13.05 13.25
C GLN A 172 11.46 12.19 12.25
N ASN A 173 10.14 12.39 12.19
CA ASN A 173 9.25 11.68 11.28
C ASN A 173 9.34 12.24 9.86
N SER A 174 8.98 11.43 8.88
CA SER A 174 8.91 11.89 7.48
C SER A 174 7.61 12.64 7.26
N TYR A 175 7.67 13.94 6.97
CA TYR A 175 6.50 14.75 6.62
C TYR A 175 6.41 14.97 5.11
N TYR A 176 5.20 14.81 4.57
CA TYR A 176 4.89 15.12 3.18
C TYR A 176 3.68 16.06 3.13
N SER A 177 3.91 17.30 2.70
CA SER A 177 2.83 18.23 2.36
C SER A 177 2.03 17.74 1.15
N PHE A 178 0.80 18.24 0.96
CA PHE A 178 0.00 17.86 -0.22
C PHE A 178 0.72 18.00 -1.56
N PRO A 179 1.40 19.12 -1.89
CA PRO A 179 2.10 19.22 -3.18
C PRO A 179 3.24 18.21 -3.32
N GLN A 180 3.88 17.83 -2.20
CA GLN A 180 4.91 16.78 -2.21
C GLN A 180 4.28 15.40 -2.43
N LEU A 181 3.10 15.14 -1.86
CA LEU A 181 2.35 13.90 -2.09
C LEU A 181 1.89 13.79 -3.54
N GLU A 182 1.28 14.84 -4.10
CA GLU A 182 0.84 14.88 -5.50
C GLU A 182 1.98 14.56 -6.46
N ASN A 183 3.16 15.14 -6.23
CA ASN A 183 4.34 14.89 -7.05
C ASN A 183 4.89 13.47 -6.85
N ALA A 184 5.15 13.08 -5.58
CA ALA A 184 5.74 11.78 -5.27
C ALA A 184 4.86 10.59 -5.69
N LEU A 185 3.54 10.79 -5.64
CA LEU A 185 2.56 9.80 -6.07
C LEU A 185 2.07 10.03 -7.49
N SER A 186 2.51 11.05 -8.22
CA SER A 186 2.05 11.29 -9.61
C SER A 186 0.51 11.26 -9.72
N ILE A 187 -0.17 12.05 -8.89
CA ILE A 187 -1.64 12.13 -8.88
C ILE A 187 -2.10 12.96 -10.08
N GLU A 188 -2.95 12.40 -10.93
CA GLU A 188 -3.39 13.01 -12.20
C GLU A 188 -4.80 13.65 -12.07
N VAL A 189 -5.01 14.47 -11.03
CA VAL A 189 -6.29 15.16 -10.81
C VAL A 189 -6.06 16.68 -10.75
N GLU A 190 -6.60 17.40 -11.74
CA GLU A 190 -6.60 18.86 -11.74
C GLU A 190 -7.43 19.41 -10.56
N ASP A 191 -6.87 20.42 -9.90
CA ASP A 191 -7.43 21.06 -8.70
C ASP A 191 -7.90 20.03 -7.68
N PHE A 192 -6.96 19.27 -7.10
CA PHE A 192 -7.19 18.50 -5.88
C PHE A 192 -7.44 19.44 -4.68
N ASP A 193 -8.45 20.32 -4.79
CA ASP A 193 -8.97 21.13 -3.70
C ASP A 193 -9.82 20.18 -2.85
N ILE A 194 -9.13 19.65 -1.86
CA ILE A 194 -9.68 18.83 -0.81
C ILE A 194 -10.74 19.67 -0.09
N SER A 195 -11.99 19.25 -0.17
CA SER A 195 -13.12 19.94 0.46
C SER A 195 -12.77 20.45 1.87
N LYS A 196 -12.89 21.77 2.09
CA LYS A 196 -12.75 22.42 3.42
C LYS A 196 -13.72 21.88 4.49
N VAL A 197 -14.68 21.05 4.09
CA VAL A 197 -15.67 20.41 4.96
C VAL A 197 -15.10 19.16 5.63
N VAL A 198 -14.15 18.48 4.99
CA VAL A 198 -13.45 17.34 5.60
C VAL A 198 -12.24 17.88 6.34
N GLY A 199 -12.08 17.51 7.61
CA GLY A 199 -10.97 17.95 8.45
C GLY A 199 -9.66 17.29 8.03
N ILE A 200 -9.13 17.67 6.87
CA ILE A 200 -7.93 17.08 6.30
C ILE A 200 -6.73 17.92 6.70
N THR A 201 -5.70 17.24 7.17
CA THR A 201 -4.46 17.84 7.65
C THR A 201 -3.62 18.35 6.49
N ASN A 202 -2.73 19.33 6.70
CA ASN A 202 -1.93 19.93 5.62
C ASN A 202 -0.91 18.98 4.92
N GLY A 203 -0.86 17.73 5.35
CA GLY A 203 0.07 16.72 4.89
C GLY A 203 -0.03 15.44 5.71
N LEU A 204 0.83 14.48 5.37
CA LEU A 204 0.92 13.16 5.95
C LEU A 204 2.25 13.02 6.71
N THR A 205 2.17 12.67 7.99
CA THR A 205 3.33 12.36 8.84
C THR A 205 3.49 10.85 8.96
N LEU A 206 4.60 10.35 8.45
CA LEU A 206 4.95 8.93 8.36
C LEU A 206 6.14 8.58 9.26
N PRO A 207 6.40 7.28 9.51
CA PRO A 207 7.55 6.86 10.30
C PRO A 207 8.87 7.42 9.77
N PRO A 208 9.91 7.53 10.62
CA PRO A 208 11.20 8.08 10.22
C PRO A 208 11.80 7.39 9.00
N ASN A 209 12.36 8.20 8.09
CA ASN A 209 12.98 7.75 6.84
C ASN A 209 12.04 6.95 5.94
N THR A 210 10.73 7.21 6.02
CA THR A 210 9.78 6.70 5.02
C THR A 210 9.90 7.52 3.75
N VAL A 211 9.97 6.81 2.62
CA VAL A 211 9.92 7.34 1.26
C VAL A 211 8.59 6.94 0.65
N ILE A 212 7.92 7.91 0.04
CA ILE A 212 6.70 7.70 -0.74
C ILE A 212 7.08 7.75 -2.23
N SER A 213 6.56 6.81 -3.01
CA SER A 213 6.75 6.77 -4.46
C SER A 213 5.60 6.06 -5.16
N SER A 214 5.47 6.26 -6.46
CA SER A 214 4.61 5.46 -7.35
C SER A 214 5.43 4.50 -8.22
N SER A 215 4.87 3.33 -8.54
CA SER A 215 5.39 2.44 -9.59
C SER A 215 4.24 2.03 -10.48
N GLY A 216 4.13 2.67 -11.66
CA GLY A 216 2.88 2.64 -12.41
C GLY A 216 1.75 3.23 -11.57
N GLU A 217 0.67 2.48 -11.40
CA GLU A 217 -0.52 2.88 -10.62
C GLU A 217 -0.38 2.57 -9.13
N ASN A 218 0.63 1.80 -8.73
CA ASN A 218 0.81 1.36 -7.35
C ASN A 218 1.32 2.50 -6.46
N LEU A 219 0.81 2.55 -5.23
CA LEU A 219 1.31 3.45 -4.17
C LEU A 219 2.29 2.70 -3.29
N ILE A 220 3.50 3.24 -3.10
CA ILE A 220 4.56 2.60 -2.32
C ILE A 220 4.97 3.50 -1.16
N PHE A 221 4.93 2.94 0.05
CA PHE A 221 5.47 3.53 1.27
C PHE A 221 6.58 2.63 1.80
N GLU A 222 7.82 3.11 1.78
CA GLU A 222 8.97 2.29 2.16
C GLU A 222 9.84 2.96 3.21
N ASN A 223 10.15 2.24 4.28
CA ASN A 223 11.11 2.67 5.30
C ASN A 223 12.12 1.54 5.59
N PRO A 224 13.07 1.73 6.53
CA PRO A 224 14.06 0.69 6.83
C PRO A 224 13.51 -0.63 7.38
N HIS A 225 12.27 -0.65 7.89
CA HIS A 225 11.64 -1.80 8.55
C HIS A 225 10.59 -2.49 7.69
N ALA A 226 9.81 -1.74 6.93
CA ALA A 226 8.70 -2.26 6.15
C ALA A 226 8.56 -1.55 4.81
N ARG A 227 8.00 -2.26 3.83
CA ARG A 227 7.50 -1.73 2.57
C ARG A 227 6.02 -2.07 2.47
N ILE A 228 5.20 -1.07 2.18
CA ILE A 228 3.77 -1.22 1.93
C ILE A 228 3.55 -0.82 0.47
N GLU A 229 2.98 -1.72 -0.31
CA GLU A 229 2.58 -1.47 -1.68
C GLU A 229 1.07 -1.66 -1.78
N ILE A 230 0.40 -0.68 -2.38
CA ILE A 230 -1.05 -0.71 -2.60
C ILE A 230 -1.27 -0.75 -4.10
N ASP A 231 -1.89 -1.82 -4.58
CA ASP A 231 -2.34 -1.98 -5.96
C ASP A 231 -3.86 -1.93 -6.07
N PHE A 232 -4.31 -1.54 -7.25
CA PHE A 232 -5.71 -1.32 -7.57
C PHE A 232 -6.07 -2.12 -8.81
N GLU A 233 -7.20 -2.79 -8.76
CA GLU A 233 -7.71 -3.56 -9.88
C GLU A 233 -9.21 -3.28 -10.00
N VAL A 234 -9.67 -3.09 -11.23
CA VAL A 234 -11.08 -2.89 -11.56
C VAL A 234 -11.47 -3.99 -12.54
N GLU A 235 -12.55 -4.69 -12.23
CA GLU A 235 -13.03 -5.75 -13.11
C GLU A 235 -13.74 -5.16 -14.34
N ASP A 236 -13.55 -5.79 -15.50
CA ASP A 236 -14.19 -5.40 -16.76
C ASP A 236 -15.73 -5.60 -16.74
N GLY A 237 -16.26 -6.24 -15.71
CA GLY A 237 -17.68 -6.55 -15.55
C GLY A 237 -18.50 -5.37 -15.01
N MET A 238 -19.44 -4.87 -15.83
CA MET A 238 -20.46 -3.91 -15.42
C MET A 238 -21.80 -4.60 -15.17
N ILE A 239 -22.36 -4.44 -13.97
CA ILE A 239 -23.65 -5.03 -13.62
C ILE A 239 -24.65 -3.92 -13.28
N PHE A 240 -25.80 -3.89 -13.96
CA PHE A 240 -26.90 -2.99 -13.63
C PHE A 240 -27.64 -3.48 -12.37
N ALA A 241 -27.07 -3.18 -11.21
CA ALA A 241 -27.64 -3.50 -9.92
C ALA A 241 -27.04 -2.61 -8.83
N VAL A 242 -27.77 -2.45 -7.75
CA VAL A 242 -27.23 -1.87 -6.51
C VAL A 242 -26.78 -3.04 -5.63
N PRO A 243 -25.52 -3.10 -5.19
CA PRO A 243 -25.11 -4.10 -4.21
C PRO A 243 -25.84 -3.84 -2.89
N SER A 244 -26.18 -4.93 -2.20
CA SER A 244 -26.71 -4.93 -0.84
C SER A 244 -26.17 -6.14 -0.11
N TYR A 245 -25.96 -6.02 1.20
CA TYR A 245 -25.42 -7.11 2.02
C TYR A 245 -26.48 -7.58 3.02
N THR A 246 -26.60 -8.90 3.16
CA THR A 246 -27.34 -9.52 4.26
C THR A 246 -26.38 -10.40 5.04
N GLY A 247 -25.82 -9.86 6.13
CA GLY A 247 -24.63 -10.44 6.75
C GLY A 247 -23.45 -10.34 5.77
N SER A 248 -22.73 -11.45 5.57
CA SER A 248 -21.61 -11.53 4.61
C SER A 248 -22.03 -11.91 3.18
N THR A 249 -23.34 -11.95 2.90
CA THR A 249 -23.85 -12.40 1.60
C THR A 249 -24.18 -11.19 0.73
N LEU A 250 -23.44 -11.03 -0.36
CA LEU A 250 -23.73 -10.05 -1.40
C LEU A 250 -25.02 -10.42 -2.14
N ARG A 251 -25.89 -9.43 -2.29
CA ARG A 251 -27.07 -9.46 -3.15
C ARG A 251 -26.97 -8.29 -4.12
N LEU A 252 -27.41 -8.51 -5.34
CA LEU A 252 -27.44 -7.49 -6.38
C LEU A 252 -28.90 -7.15 -6.64
N ASP A 253 -29.35 -6.05 -6.06
CA ASP A 253 -30.74 -5.60 -6.16
C ASP A 253 -30.94 -4.83 -7.47
N GLN A 254 -31.72 -5.43 -8.37
CA GLN A 254 -32.23 -4.75 -9.56
C GLN A 254 -33.38 -3.82 -9.13
N ARG A 255 -33.05 -2.63 -8.63
CA ARG A 255 -34.06 -1.60 -8.35
C ARG A 255 -34.54 -0.92 -9.64
N ASP A 256 -35.65 -0.20 -9.48
CA ASP A 256 -36.41 0.57 -10.48
C ASP A 256 -35.57 1.02 -11.71
N PRO A 257 -35.96 0.64 -12.94
CA PRO A 257 -35.27 0.99 -14.19
C PRO A 257 -35.02 2.50 -14.39
N SER A 258 -35.71 3.35 -13.65
CA SER A 258 -35.52 4.81 -13.65
C SER A 258 -34.21 5.27 -12.98
N GLN A 259 -33.56 4.43 -12.16
CA GLN A 259 -32.25 4.69 -11.56
C GLN A 259 -31.19 3.85 -12.27
N VAL A 260 -30.58 4.38 -13.32
CA VAL A 260 -29.46 3.74 -14.01
C VAL A 260 -28.25 3.75 -13.08
N VAL A 261 -28.08 2.65 -12.34
CA VAL A 261 -26.93 2.40 -11.46
C VAL A 261 -26.15 1.23 -12.01
N VAL A 262 -24.87 1.45 -12.27
CA VAL A 262 -23.93 0.40 -12.69
C VAL A 262 -22.98 0.10 -11.53
N ASN A 263 -22.93 -1.15 -11.12
CA ASN A 263 -21.99 -1.69 -10.17
C ASN A 263 -20.78 -2.25 -10.90
N ILE A 264 -19.59 -1.87 -10.43
CA ILE A 264 -18.30 -2.33 -10.93
C ILE A 264 -17.53 -2.91 -9.74
N GLN A 265 -17.07 -4.15 -9.86
CA GLN A 265 -16.25 -4.79 -8.84
C GLN A 265 -14.80 -4.29 -8.93
N SER A 266 -14.14 -4.16 -7.79
CA SER A 266 -12.76 -3.71 -7.74
C SER A 266 -12.05 -4.28 -6.51
N ASN A 267 -10.72 -4.32 -6.57
CA ASN A 267 -9.87 -4.76 -5.48
C ASN A 267 -8.87 -3.65 -5.14
N ILE A 268 -8.68 -3.41 -3.85
CA ILE A 268 -7.53 -2.70 -3.30
C ILE A 268 -6.71 -3.76 -2.59
N ARG A 269 -5.54 -4.09 -3.13
CA ARG A 269 -4.65 -5.06 -2.48
C ARG A 269 -3.50 -4.32 -1.82
N VAL A 270 -3.23 -4.67 -0.58
CA VAL A 270 -2.16 -4.09 0.24
C VAL A 270 -1.15 -5.19 0.54
N LEU A 271 0.01 -5.11 -0.09
CA LEU A 271 1.16 -5.96 0.18
C LEU A 271 2.05 -5.31 1.22
N VAL A 272 2.19 -5.95 2.38
CA VAL A 272 3.11 -5.54 3.43
C VAL A 272 4.31 -6.48 3.43
N SER A 273 5.51 -5.94 3.18
CA SER A 273 6.77 -6.67 3.25
C SER A 273 7.59 -6.19 4.46
N GLN A 274 7.67 -6.99 5.50
CA GLN A 274 8.52 -6.75 6.67
C GLN A 274 9.97 -7.18 6.38
N LYS A 275 10.91 -6.25 6.53
CA LYS A 275 12.32 -6.47 6.20
C LYS A 275 12.99 -7.30 7.29
N LYS A 276 13.29 -8.56 6.98
CA LYS A 276 13.82 -9.54 7.94
C LYS A 276 15.22 -9.19 8.46
N GLN A 277 15.98 -8.37 7.72
CA GLN A 277 17.23 -7.77 8.18
C GLN A 277 17.08 -6.94 9.48
N ARG A 278 15.88 -6.44 9.76
CA ARG A 278 15.56 -5.66 10.97
C ARG A 278 14.74 -6.46 11.99
N SER A 279 14.65 -7.78 11.83
CA SER A 279 13.85 -8.66 12.70
C SER A 279 14.20 -8.56 14.18
N GLY A 280 15.48 -8.35 14.51
CA GLY A 280 15.95 -8.16 15.88
C GLY A 280 15.86 -6.73 16.42
N SER A 281 15.28 -5.78 15.67
CA SER A 281 15.14 -4.40 16.15
C SER A 281 14.07 -4.32 17.23
N PRO A 282 14.31 -3.62 18.36
CA PRO A 282 13.28 -3.37 19.38
C PRO A 282 12.13 -2.50 18.86
N GLU A 283 12.34 -1.78 17.75
CA GLU A 283 11.31 -0.93 17.14
C GLU A 283 10.39 -1.70 16.19
N ARG A 284 10.72 -2.94 15.83
CA ARG A 284 9.94 -3.75 14.88
C ARG A 284 8.44 -3.79 15.18
N PRO A 285 7.98 -4.01 16.44
CA PRO A 285 6.55 -4.04 16.74
C PRO A 285 5.82 -2.72 16.42
N LYS A 286 6.52 -1.58 16.49
CA LYS A 286 5.93 -0.27 16.14
C LYS A 286 5.66 -0.17 14.63
N TYR A 287 6.57 -0.67 13.81
CA TYR A 287 6.43 -0.66 12.35
C TYR A 287 5.42 -1.71 11.86
N GLU A 288 5.29 -2.83 12.56
CA GLU A 288 4.22 -3.82 12.32
C GLU A 288 2.84 -3.23 12.66
N ALA A 289 2.73 -2.53 13.79
CA ALA A 289 1.50 -1.83 14.17
C ALA A 289 1.15 -0.72 13.17
N TRP A 290 2.13 0.07 12.71
CA TRP A 290 1.95 1.07 11.67
C TRP A 290 1.40 0.48 10.36
N ALA A 291 2.00 -0.62 9.88
CA ALA A 291 1.54 -1.28 8.66
C ALA A 291 0.12 -1.85 8.81
N SER A 292 -0.18 -2.44 9.98
CA SER A 292 -1.52 -2.96 10.30
C SER A 292 -2.56 -1.83 10.34
N GLN A 293 -2.21 -0.68 10.93
CA GLN A 293 -3.10 0.49 10.98
C GLN A 293 -3.41 1.05 9.60
N ILE A 294 -2.45 1.06 8.66
CA ILE A 294 -2.73 1.46 7.27
C ILE A 294 -3.74 0.51 6.63
N VAL A 295 -3.53 -0.81 6.78
CA VAL A 295 -4.46 -1.83 6.25
C VAL A 295 -5.86 -1.66 6.84
N ASP A 296 -5.95 -1.48 8.16
CA ASP A 296 -7.23 -1.33 8.86
C ASP A 296 -7.94 -0.02 8.49
N THR A 297 -7.20 1.07 8.31
CA THR A 297 -7.73 2.36 7.86
C THR A 297 -8.34 2.26 6.46
N ILE A 298 -7.63 1.61 5.53
CA ILE A 298 -8.14 1.36 4.17
C ILE A 298 -9.38 0.46 4.24
N ARG A 299 -9.33 -0.63 5.01
CA ARG A 299 -10.50 -1.52 5.17
C ARG A 299 -11.71 -0.76 5.70
N ALA A 300 -11.53 0.08 6.72
CA ALA A 300 -12.63 0.83 7.34
C ALA A 300 -13.31 1.82 6.36
N GLY A 301 -12.54 2.42 5.45
CA GLY A 301 -13.06 3.42 4.50
C GLY A 301 -13.70 2.84 3.23
N PHE A 302 -13.27 1.64 2.81
CA PHE A 302 -13.59 1.07 1.50
C PHE A 302 -14.29 -0.30 1.55
N SER A 303 -14.39 -0.94 2.72
CA SER A 303 -15.13 -2.20 2.82
C SER A 303 -16.64 -1.96 2.65
N PRO A 304 -17.32 -2.79 1.84
CA PRO A 304 -18.74 -2.63 1.59
C PRO A 304 -19.62 -3.11 2.77
N GLU A 305 -19.08 -3.99 3.63
CA GLU A 305 -19.80 -4.65 4.73
C GLU A 305 -19.13 -4.46 6.09
N ILE A 306 -19.89 -4.69 7.17
CA ILE A 306 -19.32 -4.82 8.52
C ILE A 306 -18.58 -6.16 8.56
N ALA A 307 -17.25 -6.13 8.65
CA ALA A 307 -16.49 -7.32 9.00
C ALA A 307 -17.01 -7.87 10.33
N GLN A 308 -17.84 -8.90 10.27
CA GLN A 308 -18.19 -9.66 11.46
C GLN A 308 -16.99 -10.55 11.79
N ASN A 309 -16.25 -10.09 12.80
CA ASN A 309 -15.16 -10.75 13.55
C ASN A 309 -13.74 -10.39 13.12
N ALA A 310 -13.10 -9.57 13.97
CA ALA A 310 -11.69 -9.71 14.33
C ALA A 310 -11.54 -10.86 15.34
#